data_AF-A0A7C1XB61-F1
#
_entry.id   AF-A0A7C1XB61-F1
#
_cell.length_a   1.000
_cell.length_b   1.000
_cell.length_c   1.000
_cell.angle_alpha   90.00
_cell.angle_beta   90.00
_cell.angle_gamma   90.00
#
_symmetry.space_group_name_H-M   'P 1'
#
loop_
_entity.id
_entity.type
_entity.pdbx_description
1 polymer ?
#
loop_
_entity_poly.entity_id
_entity_poly.type
_entity_poly.pdbx_seq_one_letter_code
_entity_poly.pdbx_strand_id
1 'polypeptide(L)'
;MYPTTPDGRYFVVKGQLWRCSNPALGEEERQQRVNALMKARQAVKAANRAEDSAALKAARASVNAAKIALGERGPVWWSDGAADFNRYKALNTPYREWFESLPQ
;
A
#
# COMPACT_ATOMS: atom_id res chain seq x y z
N MET A 1 4.76 -3.67 14.99
CA MET A 1 4.51 -4.20 13.64
C MET A 1 3.01 -4.30 13.45
N TYR A 2 2.47 -4.03 12.26
CA TYR A 2 1.03 -4.19 12.02
C TYR A 2 0.70 -5.66 11.75
N PRO A 3 -0.45 -6.18 12.21
CA PRO A 3 -0.89 -7.53 11.87
C PRO A 3 -1.09 -7.68 10.36
N THR A 4 -0.67 -8.82 9.81
CA THR A 4 -0.84 -9.19 8.40
C THR A 4 -1.85 -10.33 8.29
N THR A 5 -2.73 -10.26 7.30
CA THR A 5 -3.73 -11.30 7.03
C THR A 5 -3.06 -12.66 6.82
N PRO A 6 -3.74 -13.79 7.11
CA PRO A 6 -3.13 -15.13 7.00
C PRO A 6 -2.59 -15.47 5.60
N ASP A 7 -3.18 -14.87 4.57
CA ASP A 7 -2.77 -15.02 3.17
C ASP A 7 -1.67 -14.03 2.72
N GLY A 8 -1.20 -13.16 3.62
CA GLY A 8 -0.17 -12.17 3.34
C GLY A 8 -0.60 -10.99 2.47
N ARG A 9 -1.86 -10.92 2.03
CA ARG A 9 -2.33 -9.93 1.04
C ARG A 9 -2.45 -8.53 1.60
N TYR A 10 -2.77 -8.41 2.88
CA TYR A 10 -3.02 -7.13 3.53
C TYR A 10 -2.37 -7.05 4.91
N PHE A 11 -2.05 -5.84 5.34
CA PHE A 11 -1.78 -5.51 6.74
C PHE A 11 -2.84 -4.55 7.27
N VAL A 12 -3.06 -4.55 8.59
CA VAL A 12 -4.12 -3.75 9.22
C VAL A 12 -3.54 -2.54 9.95
N VAL A 13 -4.05 -1.36 9.62
CA VAL A 13 -3.78 -0.11 10.37
C VAL A 13 -5.10 0.49 10.80
N LYS A 14 -5.32 0.63 12.12
CA LYS A 14 -6.56 1.21 12.69
C LYS A 14 -7.84 0.53 12.13
N GLY A 15 -7.80 -0.81 12.07
CA GLY A 15 -8.88 -1.65 11.55
C GLY A 15 -9.11 -1.56 10.03
N GLN A 16 -8.26 -0.85 9.28
CA GLN A 16 -8.33 -0.73 7.83
C GLN A 16 -7.24 -1.57 7.17
N LEU A 17 -7.63 -2.35 6.17
CA LEU A 17 -6.73 -3.16 5.36
C LEU A 17 -5.94 -2.29 4.40
N TRP A 18 -4.66 -2.60 4.26
CA TRP A 18 -3.76 -2.00 3.29
C TRP A 18 -3.05 -3.12 2.55
N ARG A 19 -3.14 -3.12 1.23
CA ARG A 19 -2.53 -4.18 0.43
C ARG A 19 -1.01 -4.18 0.60
N CYS A 20 -0.45 -5.35 0.85
CA CYS A 20 0.99 -5.58 0.90
C CYS A 20 1.60 -5.39 -0.50
N SER A 21 2.90 -5.04 -0.53
CA SER A 21 3.65 -5.04 -1.77
C SER A 21 3.79 -6.47 -2.31
N ASN A 22 3.77 -6.64 -3.63
CA ASN A 22 3.84 -7.93 -4.30
C ASN A 22 5.07 -8.73 -3.81
N PRO A 23 4.88 -9.90 -3.15
CA PRO A 23 5.98 -10.70 -2.63
C PRO A 23 6.85 -11.32 -3.72
N ALA A 24 6.35 -11.42 -4.95
CA ALA A 24 7.09 -11.95 -6.10
C ALA A 24 8.11 -10.96 -6.71
N LEU A 25 8.15 -9.70 -6.24
CA LEU A 25 9.18 -8.75 -6.66
C LEU A 25 10.54 -9.20 -6.13
N GLY A 26 11.53 -9.27 -7.03
CA GLY A 26 12.92 -9.51 -6.63
C GLY A 26 13.40 -8.43 -5.66
N GLU A 27 14.34 -8.76 -4.77
CA GLU A 27 14.79 -7.85 -3.70
C GLU A 27 15.32 -6.52 -4.25
N GLU A 28 16.16 -6.58 -5.29
CA GLU A 28 16.70 -5.38 -5.94
C GLU A 28 15.58 -4.52 -6.55
N GLU A 29 14.66 -5.13 -7.29
CA GLU A 29 13.53 -4.45 -7.91
C GLU A 29 12.62 -3.81 -6.85
N ARG A 30 12.32 -4.54 -5.78
CA ARG A 30 11.58 -4.05 -4.62
C ARG A 30 12.28 -2.84 -4.03
N GLN A 31 13.60 -2.92 -3.80
CA GLN A 31 14.37 -1.82 -3.22
C GLN A 31 14.38 -0.58 -4.13
N GLN A 32 14.55 -0.74 -5.44
CA GLN A 32 14.47 0.35 -6.42
C GLN A 32 13.10 1.04 -6.37
N ARG A 33 12.01 0.26 -6.31
CA ARG A 33 10.64 0.79 -6.22
C ARG A 33 10.37 1.49 -4.88
N VAL A 34 10.91 0.97 -3.77
CA VAL A 34 10.87 1.63 -2.45
C VAL A 34 11.62 2.96 -2.50
N ASN A 35 12.81 3.00 -3.10
CA ASN A 35 13.59 4.23 -3.26
C ASN A 35 12.81 5.29 -4.06
N ALA A 36 12.17 4.88 -5.17
CA ALA A 36 11.32 5.75 -5.97
C ALA A 36 10.12 6.30 -5.16
N LEU A 37 9.47 5.45 -4.35
CA LEU A 37 8.38 5.87 -3.47
C LEU A 37 8.85 6.89 -2.42
N MET A 38 10.02 6.68 -1.81
CA MET A 38 10.57 7.59 -0.81
C MET A 38 10.95 8.94 -1.41
N LYS A 39 11.57 8.95 -2.60
CA LYS A 39 11.85 10.17 -3.38
C LYS A 39 10.56 10.93 -3.70
N ALA A 40 9.52 10.25 -4.15
CA ALA A 40 8.23 10.87 -4.44
C ALA A 40 7.56 11.47 -3.20
N ARG A 41 7.64 10.79 -2.05
CA ARG A 41 7.14 11.32 -0.76
C ARG A 41 7.92 12.56 -0.30
N GLN A 42 9.24 12.59 -0.51
CA GLN A 42 10.05 13.77 -0.23
C GLN A 42 9.63 14.94 -1.13
N ALA A 43 9.38 14.70 -2.41
CA ALA A 43 8.87 15.73 -3.32
C ALA A 43 7.50 16.29 -2.88
N VAL A 44 6.59 15.45 -2.36
CA VAL A 44 5.32 15.93 -1.75
C VAL A 44 5.59 16.87 -0.58
N LYS A 45 6.52 16.52 0.32
CA LYS A 45 6.89 17.38 1.46
C LYS A 45 7.48 18.71 0.99
N ALA A 46 8.34 18.68 -0.03
CA ALA A 46 8.95 19.89 -0.59
C ALA A 46 7.90 20.80 -1.26
N ALA A 47 7.03 20.24 -2.09
CA ALA A 47 5.96 20.98 -2.74
C ALA A 47 4.98 21.62 -1.75
N ASN A 48 4.60 20.90 -0.68
CA ASN A 48 3.77 21.47 0.39
C ASN A 48 4.45 22.67 1.08
N ARG A 49 5.76 22.59 1.36
CA ARG A 49 6.50 23.69 2.00
C ARG A 49 6.64 24.91 1.08
N ALA A 50 6.70 24.68 -0.22
CA ALA A 50 6.77 25.73 -1.23
C ALA A 50 5.39 26.26 -1.66
N GLU A 51 4.30 25.70 -1.11
CA GLU A 51 2.91 25.98 -1.51
C GLU A 51 2.65 25.82 -3.03
N ASP A 52 3.46 24.98 -3.69
CA ASP A 52 3.39 24.74 -5.13
C ASP A 52 2.37 23.62 -5.43
N SER A 53 1.17 24.04 -5.82
CA SER A 53 0.08 23.13 -6.16
C SER A 53 0.37 22.22 -7.37
N ALA A 54 1.14 22.69 -8.35
CA ALA A 54 1.47 21.92 -9.54
C ALA A 54 2.51 20.85 -9.23
N ALA A 55 3.58 21.21 -8.53
CA ALA A 55 4.58 20.26 -8.02
C ALA A 55 3.94 19.25 -7.07
N LEU A 56 2.98 19.67 -6.23
CA LEU A 56 2.27 18.79 -5.33
C LEU A 56 1.44 17.74 -6.09
N LYS A 57 0.74 18.15 -7.15
CA LYS A 57 -0.02 17.23 -8.01
C LYS A 57 0.91 16.22 -8.68
N ALA A 58 2.03 16.68 -9.25
CA ALA A 58 3.02 15.81 -9.88
C ALA A 58 3.63 14.81 -8.88
N ALA A 59 4.03 15.27 -7.70
CA ALA A 59 4.61 14.40 -6.67
C ALA A 59 3.61 13.35 -6.16
N ARG A 60 2.32 13.71 -5.99
CA ARG A 60 1.25 12.76 -5.64
C ARG A 60 1.02 11.72 -6.73
N ALA A 61 1.09 12.11 -8.01
CA ALA A 61 1.02 11.18 -9.13
C ALA A 61 2.20 10.18 -9.11
N SER A 62 3.42 10.66 -8.86
CA SER A 62 4.61 9.81 -8.70
C SER A 62 4.50 8.84 -7.52
N VAL A 63 3.95 9.27 -6.38
CA VAL A 63 3.64 8.37 -5.25
C VAL A 63 2.66 7.29 -5.68
N ASN A 64 1.61 7.64 -6.43
CA ASN A 64 0.65 6.66 -6.89
C ASN A 64 1.27 5.63 -7.85
N ALA A 65 2.06 6.10 -8.83
CA ALA A 65 2.78 5.24 -9.76
C ALA A 65 3.72 4.27 -9.04
N ALA A 66 4.50 4.76 -8.07
CA ALA A 66 5.40 3.92 -7.28
C ALA A 66 4.64 2.85 -6.45
N LYS A 67 3.48 3.20 -5.88
CA LYS A 67 2.64 2.24 -5.15
C LYS A 67 2.01 1.18 -6.06
N ILE A 68 1.60 1.56 -7.27
CA ILE A 68 1.11 0.60 -8.27
C ILE A 68 2.24 -0.36 -8.66
N ALA A 69 3.43 0.18 -8.93
CA ALA A 69 4.63 -0.59 -9.23
C ALA A 69 5.01 -1.59 -8.11
N LEU A 70 4.82 -1.23 -6.84
CA LEU A 70 5.02 -2.12 -5.70
C LEU A 70 3.90 -3.16 -5.54
N GLY A 71 2.79 -3.03 -6.25
CA GLY A 71 1.60 -3.86 -6.08
C GLY A 71 0.71 -3.47 -4.90
N GLU A 72 0.98 -2.35 -4.22
CA GLU A 72 0.15 -1.84 -3.10
C GLU A 72 -1.17 -1.22 -3.58
N ARG A 73 -1.27 -0.92 -4.88
CA ARG A 73 -2.40 -0.31 -5.57
C ARG A 73 -2.52 -0.84 -7.00
N GLY A 74 -3.63 -0.53 -7.66
CA GLY A 74 -3.88 -0.97 -9.03
C GLY A 74 -4.32 -2.44 -9.08
N PRO A 75 -4.05 -3.14 -10.20
CA PRO A 75 -4.34 -4.56 -10.34
C PRO A 75 -3.79 -5.38 -9.18
N VAL A 76 -4.50 -6.43 -8.80
CA VAL A 76 -4.06 -7.35 -7.75
C VAL A 76 -2.90 -8.21 -8.26
N TRP A 77 -2.02 -8.64 -7.36
CA TRP A 77 -0.87 -9.48 -7.72
C TRP A 77 -1.12 -10.98 -7.51
N TRP A 78 -2.31 -11.36 -7.02
CA TRP A 78 -2.74 -12.76 -6.92
C TRP A 78 -3.59 -13.16 -8.14
N SER A 79 -3.60 -14.45 -8.45
CA SER A 79 -4.25 -15.03 -9.63
C SER A 79 -5.42 -15.96 -9.31
N ASP A 80 -5.79 -16.11 -8.04
CA ASP A 80 -6.85 -17.02 -7.59
C ASP A 80 -8.28 -16.46 -7.75
N GLY A 81 -8.41 -15.27 -8.36
CA GLY A 81 -9.70 -14.63 -8.60
C GLY A 81 -10.34 -13.97 -7.37
N ALA A 82 -9.67 -13.97 -6.21
CA ALA A 82 -10.20 -13.31 -5.02
C ALA A 82 -10.35 -11.80 -5.22
N ALA A 83 -11.38 -11.22 -4.59
CA ALA A 83 -11.64 -9.79 -4.65
C ALA A 83 -10.54 -8.95 -3.95
N ASP A 84 -10.41 -7.69 -4.38
CA ASP A 84 -9.55 -6.72 -3.71
C ASP A 84 -10.30 -6.00 -2.58
N PHE A 85 -9.78 -6.12 -1.36
CA PHE A 85 -10.27 -5.46 -0.16
C PHE A 85 -9.34 -4.33 0.30
N ASN A 86 -8.47 -3.82 -0.57
CA ASN A 86 -7.56 -2.72 -0.24
C ASN A 86 -8.35 -1.51 0.27
N ARG A 87 -7.99 -1.00 1.44
CA ARG A 87 -8.61 0.14 2.13
C ARG A 87 -10.00 -0.13 2.71
N TYR A 88 -10.48 -1.38 2.72
CA TYR A 88 -11.72 -1.75 3.41
C TYR A 88 -11.46 -1.89 4.92
N LYS A 89 -12.52 -1.76 5.72
CA LYS A 89 -12.45 -2.13 7.14
C LYS A 89 -12.35 -3.65 7.24
N ALA A 90 -11.41 -4.19 8.02
CA ALA A 90 -11.23 -5.64 8.18
C ALA A 90 -12.54 -6.32 8.61
N LEU A 91 -13.31 -5.65 9.49
CA LEU A 91 -14.63 -6.08 9.94
C LEU A 91 -15.68 -6.19 8.82
N ASN A 92 -15.48 -5.62 7.63
CA ASN A 92 -16.45 -5.67 6.52
C ASN A 92 -15.96 -6.58 5.38
N THR A 93 -15.07 -7.51 5.70
CA THR A 93 -14.40 -8.40 4.72
C THR A 93 -14.33 -9.82 5.28
N PRO A 94 -13.96 -10.82 4.46
CA PRO A 94 -13.71 -12.18 4.93
C PRO A 94 -12.65 -12.27 6.04
N TYR A 95 -11.84 -11.23 6.25
CA TYR A 95 -10.84 -11.17 7.31
C TYR A 95 -11.39 -10.79 8.70
N ARG A 96 -12.73 -10.68 8.87
CA ARG A 96 -13.35 -10.28 10.15
C ARG A 96 -12.93 -11.19 11.31
N GLU A 97 -13.18 -12.49 11.19
CA GLU A 97 -12.95 -13.45 12.29
C GLU A 97 -11.47 -13.48 12.69
N TRP A 98 -10.58 -13.49 11.70
CA TRP A 98 -9.15 -13.36 11.95
C TRP A 98 -8.82 -12.05 12.68
N PHE A 99 -9.37 -10.91 12.25
CA PHE A 99 -9.08 -9.61 12.86
C PHE A 99 -9.58 -9.53 14.30
N GLU A 100 -10.74 -10.12 14.61
CA GLU A 100 -11.31 -10.17 15.96
C GLU A 100 -10.55 -11.14 16.90
N SER A 101 -9.87 -12.14 16.35
CA SER A 101 -9.01 -13.05 17.13
C SER A 101 -7.68 -12.44 17.56
N LEU A 102 -7.31 -11.27 17.03
CA LEU A 102 -6.03 -10.63 17.37
C LEU A 102 -6.04 -10.10 18.81
N PRO A 103 -4.92 -10.21 19.55
CA PRO A 103 -4.80 -9.59 20.86
C PRO A 103 -4.92 -8.06 20.74
N GLN A 104 -5.56 -7.43 21.73
CA GLN A 104 -5.70 -5.97 21.79
C GLN A 104 -4.39 -5.27 22.16
#